data_AF-A0A6A8LQ59-F1
#
_entry.id   AF-A0A6A8LQ59-F1
#
_cell.length_a   1.000
_cell.length_b   1.000
_cell.length_c   1.000
_cell.angle_alpha   90.00
_cell.angle_beta   90.00
_cell.angle_gamma   90.00
#
_symmetry.space_group_name_H-M   'P 1'
#
loop_
_entity.id
_entity.type
_entity.pdbx_description
1 polymer ?
#
loop_
_entity_poly.entity_id
_entity_poly.type
_entity_poly.pdbx_seq_one_letter_code
_entity_poly.pdbx_strand_id
1 'polypeptide(L)' 'KYAIHLAKAFNKYYAHSRILNDDAEKNARLALVQSVATTLKESLRLLGVKAPNEM' A
#
# COMPACT_ATOMS: atom_id res chain seq x y z
N LYS A 1 5.00 10.61 12.06
CA LYS A 1 5.61 10.61 10.69
C LYS A 1 5.48 9.27 9.95
N TYR A 2 5.14 8.15 10.60
CA TYR A 2 5.05 6.81 10.00
C TYR A 2 4.32 6.71 8.64
N ALA A 3 3.08 7.21 8.54
CA ALA A 3 2.25 7.10 7.33
C ALA A 3 2.95 7.62 6.06
N ILE A 4 3.68 8.74 6.17
CA ILE A 4 4.41 9.35 5.07
C ILE A 4 5.57 8.45 4.61
N HIS A 5 6.30 7.85 5.56
CA HIS A 5 7.41 6.96 5.23
C HIS A 5 6.91 5.67 4.57
N LEU A 6 5.83 5.10 5.10
CA LEU A 6 5.19 3.91 4.54
C LEU A 6 4.71 4.16 3.11
N ALA A 7 4.00 5.27 2.88
CA ALA A 7 3.51 5.64 1.54
C ALA A 7 4.67 5.83 0.54
N LYS A 8 5.76 6.51 0.94
CA LYS A 8 6.94 6.69 0.08
C LYS A 8 7.62 5.37 -0.26
N ALA A 9 7.80 4.48 0.72
CA ALA A 9 8.39 3.17 0.50
C ALA A 9 7.54 2.32 -0.46
N PHE A 10 6.22 2.33 -0.26
CA PHE A 10 5.30 1.61 -1.14
C PHE A 10 5.26 2.18 -2.56
N ASN A 11 5.28 3.51 -2.73
CA ASN A 11 5.35 4.13 -4.06
C ASN A 11 6.62 3.72 -4.81
N LYS A 12 7.77 3.66 -4.13
CA LYS A 12 9.01 3.15 -4.72
C LYS A 12 8.87 1.68 -5.11
N TYR A 13 8.31 0.85 -4.25
CA TYR A 13 8.05 -0.56 -4.55
C TYR A 13 7.17 -0.72 -5.79
N TYR A 14 6.06 0.01 -5.87
CA TYR A 14 5.12 0.00 -7.00
C TYR A 14 5.78 0.43 -8.32
N ALA A 15 6.65 1.44 -8.28
CA ALA A 15 7.36 1.92 -9.47
C ALA A 15 8.33 0.90 -10.08
N HIS A 16 8.86 -0.01 -9.26
CA HIS A 16 9.85 -1.00 -9.70
C HIS A 16 9.29 -2.44 -9.78
N SER A 17 8.09 -2.69 -9.26
CA SER A 17 7.53 -4.04 -9.15
C SER A 17 6.16 -4.11 -9.83
N ARG A 18 6.04 -4.94 -10.87
CA ARG A 18 4.77 -5.14 -11.57
C ARG A 18 3.90 -6.13 -10.80
N ILE A 19 2.97 -5.59 -10.00
CA ILE A 19 2.10 -6.35 -9.10
C ILE A 19 1.29 -7.43 -9.83
N LEU A 20 0.65 -7.04 -10.94
CA LEU A 20 -0.30 -7.87 -11.68
C LEU A 20 0.37 -8.82 -12.69
N ASN A 21 1.68 -9.06 -12.57
CA ASN A 21 2.33 -10.12 -13.34
C ASN A 21 1.69 -11.46 -13.01
N ASP A 22 1.49 -12.28 -14.04
CA ASP A 22 0.90 -13.61 -13.91
C ASP A 22 1.99 -14.65 -13.67
N ASP A 23 2.51 -14.62 -12.44
CA ASP A 23 3.55 -15.54 -11.96
C ASP A 23 3.16 -16.09 -10.57
N ALA A 24 3.97 -17.01 -10.06
CA ALA A 24 3.74 -17.64 -8.76
C ALA A 24 3.73 -16.65 -7.58
N GLU A 25 4.34 -15.46 -7.74
CA GLU A 25 4.45 -14.44 -6.70
C GLU A 25 3.29 -13.44 -6.71
N LYS A 26 2.41 -13.46 -7.72
CA LYS A 26 1.25 -12.56 -7.85
C LYS A 26 0.44 -12.44 -6.57
N ASN A 27 0.08 -13.57 -5.97
CA ASN A 27 -0.72 -13.60 -4.74
C ASN A 27 0.03 -13.01 -3.55
N ALA A 28 1.35 -13.23 -3.47
CA ALA A 28 2.18 -12.61 -2.42
C ALA A 28 2.23 -11.09 -2.57
N ARG A 29 2.38 -10.59 -3.81
CA ARG A 29 2.35 -9.14 -4.09
C ARG A 29 0.99 -8.53 -3.78
N LEU A 30 -0.11 -9.19 -4.13
CA LEU A 30 -1.46 -8.74 -3.79
C LEU A 30 -1.69 -8.67 -2.28
N ALA A 31 -1.24 -9.69 -1.52
CA ALA A 31 -1.32 -9.70 -0.06
C ALA A 31 -0.51 -8.55 0.57
N LEU A 32 0.66 -8.24 0.02
CA LEU A 32 1.47 -7.10 0.45
C LEU A 32 0.74 -5.77 0.21
N VAL A 33 0.20 -5.55 -1.00
CA VAL A 33 -0.55 -4.34 -1.35
C VAL A 33 -1.75 -4.15 -0.40
N GLN A 34 -2.51 -5.22 -0.16
CA GLN A 34 -3.66 -5.19 0.74
C GLN A 34 -3.27 -4.84 2.19
N SER A 35 -2.16 -5.41 2.68
CA SER A 35 -1.65 -5.14 4.02
C SER A 35 -1.18 -3.69 4.17
N VAL A 36 -0.48 -3.16 3.17
CA VAL A 36 -0.04 -1.76 3.15
C VAL A 36 -1.23 -0.80 3.09
N ALA A 37 -2.22 -1.08 2.22
CA ALA A 37 -3.43 -0.27 2.11
C ALA A 37 -4.20 -0.21 3.43
N THR A 38 -4.39 -1.35 4.10
CA THR A 38 -5.05 -1.44 5.41
C THR A 38 -4.28 -0.64 6.46
N THR A 39 -2.96 -0.81 6.52
CA THR A 39 -2.10 -0.11 7.49
C THR A 39 -2.11 1.40 7.27
N LEU A 40 -2.09 1.86 6.01
CA LEU A 40 -2.14 3.27 5.68
C LEU A 40 -3.51 3.88 6.02
N LYS A 41 -4.60 3.16 5.73
CA LYS A 41 -5.96 3.55 6.10
C LYS A 41 -6.11 3.72 7.61
N GLU A 42 -5.63 2.76 8.41
CA GLU A 42 -5.66 2.86 9.86
C GLU A 42 -4.76 3.99 10.37
N SER A 43 -3.58 4.19 9.78
CA SER A 43 -2.69 5.29 10.13
C SER A 43 -3.35 6.66 9.89
N LEU A 44 -4.10 6.82 8.79
CA LEU A 44 -4.83 8.05 8.49
C LEU A 44 -6.05 8.21 9.41
N ARG A 45 -6.77 7.12 9.71
CA ARG A 45 -7.89 7.11 10.66
C ARG A 45 -7.46 7.58 12.05
N LEU A 46 -6.31 7.12 12.54
CA LEU A 46 -5.74 7.57 13.82
C LEU A 46 -5.39 9.07 13.84
N LEU A 47 -5.15 9.66 12.67
CA LEU A 47 -4.87 11.09 12.49
C LEU A 47 -6.15 11.91 12.22
N GLY A 48 -7.33 11.28 12.20
CA GLY A 48 -8.58 11.94 11.84
C GLY A 48 -8.72 12.28 10.36
N VAL A 49 -7.89 11.68 9.49
CA VAL A 49 -7.88 11.91 8.05
C VAL A 49 -8.63 10.79 7.34
N LYS A 50 -9.53 11.15 6.42
CA LYS A 50 -10.26 10.17 5.60
C LYS A 50 -9.35 9.65 4.48
N ALA A 51 -9.25 8.33 4.34
CA ALA A 51 -8.63 7.68 3.18
C ALA A 51 -9.70 7.33 2.14
N PRO A 52 -9.69 7.91 0.93
CA PRO A 52 -10.61 7.54 -0.14
C PRO A 52 -10.24 6.18 -0.74
N ASN A 53 -11.23 5.43 -1.23
CA ASN A 53 -11.00 4.12 -1.88
C ASN A 53 -10.42 4.27 -3.30
N GLU A 54 -10.70 5.40 -3.95
CA GLU A 54 -10.21 5.79 -5.27
C GLU A 54 -9.83 7.28 -5.20
N MET A 55 -8.69 7.65 -5.78
CA MET A 55 -8.20 9.04 -5.84
C MET A 55 -8.35 9.60 -7.24
#